data_AF-A0ABD5S1G0-F1
#
_entry.id   AF-A0ABD5S1G0-F1
#
_cell.length_a   1.000
_cell.length_b   1.000
_cell.length_c   1.000
_cell.angle_alpha   90.00
_cell.angle_beta   90.00
_cell.angle_gamma   90.00
#
_symmetry.space_group_name_H-M   'P 1'
#
loop_
_entity.id
_entity.type
_entity.pdbx_description
1 polymer ?
#
loop_
_entity_poly.entity_id
_entity_poly.type
_entity_poly.pdbx_seq_one_letter_code
_entity_poly.pdbx_strand_id
1 'polypeptide(L)'
;MASSVTRDPRRAADTDALYTPPPDAGREERLEDERDFWRHQFEQLVERFPEPALVVDGDGRVTHWNEKQADIAGRAAEDVVGVPAHDAIGTEGVEETLAETLVRTGETIREEQIRSATRDDDETWHVRAAGQPLTD
;
A
#
# COMPACT_ATOMS: atom_id res chain seq x y z
N MET A 1 -29.66 -39.49 -29.28
CA MET A 1 -29.84 -38.07 -29.64
C MET A 1 -29.29 -37.23 -28.48
N ALA A 2 -27.99 -37.01 -28.43
CA ALA A 2 -27.37 -36.13 -27.44
C ALA A 2 -27.22 -34.75 -28.08
N SER A 3 -27.93 -33.77 -27.51
CA SER A 3 -27.95 -32.39 -27.98
C SER A 3 -26.60 -31.74 -27.63
N SER A 4 -25.77 -31.47 -28.64
CA SER A 4 -24.56 -30.67 -28.49
C SER A 4 -24.97 -29.22 -28.21
N VAL A 5 -24.84 -28.81 -26.94
CA VAL A 5 -24.86 -27.39 -26.58
C VAL A 5 -23.52 -26.81 -27.03
N THR A 6 -23.54 -26.11 -28.17
CA THR A 6 -22.42 -25.28 -28.61
C THR A 6 -22.22 -24.18 -27.57
N ARG A 7 -21.23 -24.36 -26.69
CA ARG A 7 -20.80 -23.33 -25.75
C ARG A 7 -20.12 -22.24 -26.56
N ASP A 8 -20.70 -21.03 -26.57
CA ASP A 8 -20.10 -19.88 -27.26
C ASP A 8 -18.68 -19.64 -26.71
N PRO A 9 -17.62 -19.71 -27.54
CA PRO A 9 -16.25 -19.54 -27.09
C PRO A 9 -15.96 -18.14 -26.55
N ARG A 10 -16.85 -17.16 -26.77
CA ARG A 10 -16.71 -15.79 -26.23
C ARG A 10 -17.15 -15.63 -24.79
N ARG A 11 -17.76 -16.65 -24.16
CA ARG A 11 -18.23 -16.57 -22.76
C ARG A 11 -17.20 -17.02 -21.71
N ALA A 12 -15.96 -17.29 -22.11
CA ALA A 12 -14.94 -17.89 -21.24
C ALA A 12 -13.78 -16.95 -20.87
N ALA A 13 -13.85 -15.65 -21.19
CA ALA A 13 -12.71 -14.74 -21.08
C ALA A 13 -12.77 -13.70 -19.95
N ASP A 14 -13.76 -13.74 -19.04
CA ASP A 14 -14.03 -12.59 -18.17
C ASP A 14 -14.39 -12.95 -16.71
N THR A 15 -13.69 -13.93 -16.12
CA THR A 15 -13.87 -14.29 -14.69
C THR A 15 -12.61 -14.08 -13.86
N ASP A 16 -11.57 -13.45 -14.40
CA ASP A 16 -10.28 -13.25 -13.72
C ASP A 16 -9.73 -11.82 -13.86
N ALA A 17 -10.49 -10.92 -14.49
CA ALA A 17 -10.12 -9.51 -14.58
C ALA A 17 -10.47 -8.82 -13.25
N LEU A 18 -9.48 -8.18 -12.62
CA LEU A 18 -9.71 -7.35 -11.42
C LEU A 18 -10.62 -6.16 -11.76
N TYR A 19 -10.50 -5.61 -12.97
CA TYR A 19 -11.27 -4.48 -13.46
C TYR A 19 -12.10 -4.87 -14.70
N THR A 20 -13.38 -4.47 -14.71
CA THR A 20 -14.27 -4.56 -15.87
C THR A 20 -14.85 -3.18 -16.15
N PRO A 21 -14.59 -2.58 -17.32
CA PRO A 21 -15.09 -1.25 -17.64
C PRO A 21 -16.62 -1.26 -17.82
N PRO A 22 -17.31 -0.13 -17.58
CA PRO A 22 -18.75 -0.05 -17.77
C PRO A 22 -19.13 -0.30 -19.24
N PRO A 23 -20.22 -1.04 -19.50
CA PRO A 23 -20.68 -1.26 -20.86
C PRO A 23 -21.04 0.10 -21.49
N ASP A 24 -20.65 0.28 -22.75
CA ASP A 24 -20.93 1.47 -23.56
C ASP A 24 -20.27 2.79 -23.11
N ALA A 25 -19.37 2.77 -22.12
CA ALA A 25 -18.65 3.96 -21.68
C ALA A 25 -17.76 4.56 -22.77
N GLY A 26 -17.70 5.89 -22.84
CA GLY A 26 -16.80 6.63 -23.73
C GLY A 26 -15.33 6.44 -23.37
N ARG A 27 -14.38 6.87 -24.23
CA ARG A 27 -12.94 6.71 -23.94
C ARG A 27 -12.53 7.41 -22.64
N GLU A 28 -13.01 8.62 -22.41
CA GLU A 28 -12.70 9.43 -21.24
C GLU A 28 -13.26 8.81 -19.96
N GLU A 29 -14.56 8.49 -19.96
CA GLU A 29 -15.24 7.81 -18.86
C GLU A 29 -14.56 6.48 -18.47
N ARG A 30 -14.15 5.66 -19.45
CA ARG A 30 -13.42 4.41 -19.16
C ARG A 30 -12.07 4.63 -18.48
N LEU A 31 -11.36 5.70 -18.82
CA LEU A 31 -10.06 6.03 -18.20
C LEU A 31 -10.24 6.55 -16.78
N GLU A 32 -11.28 7.34 -16.54
CA GLU A 32 -11.62 7.82 -15.20
C GLU A 32 -12.04 6.67 -14.28
N ASP A 33 -12.91 5.78 -14.78
CA ASP A 33 -13.37 4.61 -14.02
C ASP A 33 -12.22 3.63 -13.73
N GLU A 34 -11.33 3.40 -14.70
CA GLU A 34 -10.15 2.55 -14.50
C GLU A 34 -9.19 3.13 -13.47
N ARG A 35 -8.91 4.44 -13.55
CA ARG A 35 -8.08 5.16 -12.58
C ARG A 35 -8.68 5.07 -11.18
N ASP A 36 -9.98 5.31 -11.04
CA ASP A 36 -10.65 5.33 -9.74
C ASP A 36 -10.77 3.91 -9.16
N PHE A 37 -10.97 2.90 -10.01
CA PHE A 37 -10.89 1.50 -9.63
C PHE A 37 -9.51 1.17 -9.03
N TRP A 38 -8.42 1.46 -9.75
CA TRP A 38 -7.07 1.10 -9.29
C TRP A 38 -6.64 1.91 -8.07
N ARG A 39 -7.02 3.18 -7.98
CA ARG A 39 -6.83 3.99 -6.77
C ARG A 39 -7.50 3.33 -5.57
N HIS A 40 -8.76 2.93 -5.71
CA HIS A 40 -9.50 2.27 -4.64
C HIS A 40 -8.91 0.90 -4.26
N GLN A 41 -8.42 0.12 -5.24
CA GLN A 41 -7.73 -1.15 -4.94
C GLN A 41 -6.44 -0.91 -4.16
N PHE A 42 -5.65 0.10 -4.54
CA PHE A 42 -4.43 0.47 -3.82
C PHE A 42 -4.73 0.92 -2.38
N GLU A 43 -5.69 1.83 -2.19
CA GLU A 43 -6.12 2.28 -0.87
C GLU A 43 -6.56 1.10 0.01
N GLN A 44 -7.38 0.19 -0.52
CA GLN A 44 -7.80 -1.00 0.22
C GLN A 44 -6.66 -1.95 0.54
N LEU A 45 -5.69 -2.11 -0.38
CA LEU A 45 -4.53 -2.98 -0.17
C LEU A 45 -3.71 -2.48 1.01
N VAL A 46 -3.40 -1.18 1.05
CA VAL A 46 -2.61 -0.58 2.15
C VAL A 46 -3.38 -0.63 3.45
N GLU A 47 -4.65 -0.20 3.43
CA GLU A 47 -5.49 -0.12 4.63
C GLU A 47 -5.70 -1.50 5.29
N ARG A 48 -5.97 -2.53 4.48
CA ARG A 48 -6.25 -3.89 4.98
C ARG A 48 -5.02 -4.78 5.08
N PHE A 49 -3.82 -4.25 4.83
CA PHE A 49 -2.60 -5.04 4.93
C PHE A 49 -2.47 -5.57 6.37
N PRO A 50 -2.20 -6.88 6.58
CA PRO A 50 -2.24 -7.49 7.92
C PRO A 50 -1.03 -7.15 8.78
N GLU A 51 -0.16 -6.26 8.33
CA GLU A 51 1.08 -5.83 8.99
C GLU A 51 1.14 -4.29 8.98
N PRO A 52 1.94 -3.66 9.87
CA PRO A 52 2.20 -2.23 9.83
C PRO A 52 2.69 -1.77 8.45
N ALA A 53 1.97 -0.83 7.84
CA ALA A 53 2.32 -0.27 6.54
C ALA A 53 2.08 1.25 6.50
N LEU A 54 3.00 1.94 5.85
CA LEU A 54 2.89 3.35 5.50
C LEU A 54 3.35 3.56 4.06
N VAL A 55 2.86 4.61 3.44
CA VAL A 55 3.30 5.07 2.11
C VAL A 55 3.74 6.52 2.23
N VAL A 56 4.80 6.89 1.51
CA VAL A 56 5.26 8.27 1.40
C VAL A 56 5.18 8.75 -0.05
N ASP A 57 5.01 10.06 -0.24
CA ASP A 57 5.18 10.70 -1.54
C ASP A 57 6.66 10.92 -1.89
N GLY A 58 6.92 11.53 -3.04
CA GLY A 58 8.28 11.83 -3.52
C GLY A 58 9.05 12.84 -2.67
N ASP A 59 8.39 13.55 -1.76
CA ASP A 59 9.01 14.46 -0.78
C ASP A 59 9.19 13.78 0.60
N GLY A 60 8.90 12.48 0.70
CA GLY A 60 9.01 11.72 1.94
C GLY A 60 7.90 11.99 2.95
N ARG A 61 6.78 12.60 2.54
CA ARG A 61 5.64 12.87 3.42
C ARG A 61 4.67 11.70 3.42
N VAL A 62 4.15 11.35 4.59
CA VAL A 62 3.20 10.23 4.74
C VAL A 62 1.92 10.52 3.96
N THR A 63 1.51 9.59 3.10
CA THR A 63 0.25 9.64 2.36
C THR A 63 -0.75 8.60 2.86
N HIS A 64 -0.26 7.47 3.37
CA HIS A 64 -1.08 6.38 3.89
C HIS A 64 -0.46 5.84 5.17
N TRP A 65 -1.31 5.43 6.11
CA TRP A 65 -0.92 4.99 7.44
C TRP A 65 -1.99 4.04 7.97
N ASN A 66 -1.76 2.72 7.84
CA ASN A 66 -2.80 1.75 8.17
C ASN A 66 -2.99 1.57 9.69
N GLU A 67 -4.08 0.92 10.09
CA GLU A 67 -4.42 0.68 11.51
C GLU A 67 -3.27 -0.01 12.28
N LYS A 68 -2.60 -0.99 11.66
CA LYS A 68 -1.49 -1.72 12.29
C LYS A 68 -0.27 -0.83 12.54
N GLN A 69 -0.02 0.13 11.64
CA GLN A 69 1.02 1.14 11.82
C GLN A 69 0.64 2.15 12.91
N ALA A 70 -0.63 2.52 13.01
CA ALA A 70 -1.12 3.36 14.10
C ALA A 70 -0.97 2.68 15.47
N ASP A 71 -1.28 1.37 15.54
CA ASP A 71 -1.16 0.56 16.76
C ASP A 71 0.28 0.59 17.32
N ILE A 72 1.28 0.36 16.45
CA ILE A 72 2.68 0.26 16.87
C ILE A 72 3.33 1.63 17.14
N ALA A 73 2.96 2.66 16.38
CA ALA A 73 3.51 4.00 16.53
C ALA A 73 2.78 4.84 17.59
N GLY A 74 1.59 4.42 18.03
CA GLY A 74 0.76 5.16 18.98
C GLY A 74 0.22 6.48 18.43
N ARG A 75 0.08 6.62 17.10
CA ARG A 75 -0.40 7.84 16.41
C ARG A 75 -1.42 7.50 15.34
N ALA A 76 -2.53 8.22 15.32
CA ALA A 76 -3.58 8.04 14.32
C ALA A 76 -3.16 8.61 12.95
N ALA A 77 -3.77 8.10 11.87
CA ALA A 77 -3.49 8.57 10.51
C ALA A 77 -3.76 10.07 10.35
N GLU A 78 -4.82 10.60 10.97
CA GLU A 78 -5.18 12.02 10.90
C GLU A 78 -4.10 12.96 11.44
N ASP A 79 -3.22 12.47 12.33
CA ASP A 79 -2.17 13.25 12.97
C ASP A 79 -0.83 13.21 12.21
N VAL A 80 -0.69 12.31 11.24
CA VAL A 80 0.60 12.03 10.56
C VAL A 80 0.54 12.18 9.05
N VAL A 81 -0.63 12.07 8.41
CA VAL A 81 -0.74 12.28 6.96
C VAL A 81 -0.31 13.71 6.60
N GLY A 82 0.58 13.83 5.60
CA GLY A 82 1.22 15.06 5.15
C GLY A 82 2.48 15.45 5.93
N VAL A 83 2.79 14.76 7.03
CA VAL A 83 3.98 15.01 7.86
C VAL A 83 5.18 14.23 7.28
N PRO A 84 6.42 14.75 7.35
CA PRO A 84 7.61 13.97 6.98
C PRO A 84 7.68 12.65 7.75
N ALA A 85 8.04 11.56 7.08
CA ALA A 85 8.04 10.23 7.69
C ALA A 85 8.94 10.14 8.92
N HIS A 86 10.11 10.80 8.93
CA HIS A 86 11.01 10.84 10.09
C HIS A 86 10.38 11.50 11.32
N ASP A 87 9.53 12.50 11.14
CA ASP A 87 8.78 13.14 12.23
C ASP A 87 7.61 12.27 12.70
N ALA A 88 7.08 11.41 11.83
CA ALA A 88 5.98 10.51 12.13
C ALA A 88 6.45 9.28 12.94
N ILE A 89 7.51 8.61 12.47
CA ILE A 89 8.01 7.34 13.04
C ILE A 89 9.18 7.52 14.01
N GLY A 90 9.81 8.69 14.04
CA GLY A 90 11.02 8.95 14.80
C GLY A 90 12.28 8.37 14.13
N THR A 91 13.44 8.91 14.50
CA THR A 91 14.77 8.52 13.98
C THR A 91 15.72 8.09 15.10
N GLU A 92 15.19 7.61 16.22
CA GLU A 92 16.03 7.21 17.35
C GLU A 92 17.07 6.17 16.92
N GLY A 93 18.35 6.57 16.93
CA GLY A 93 19.48 5.72 16.58
C GLY A 93 19.84 5.65 15.09
N VAL A 94 19.21 6.42 14.20
CA VAL A 94 19.53 6.45 12.75
C VAL A 94 19.49 7.88 12.18
N GLU A 95 20.27 8.16 11.13
CA GLU A 95 20.27 9.46 10.47
C GLU A 95 19.18 9.60 9.38
N GLU A 96 18.70 8.49 8.84
CA GLU A 96 17.74 8.42 7.73
C GLU A 96 16.76 7.27 8.00
N THR A 97 15.47 7.49 7.72
CA THR A 97 14.44 6.44 7.77
C THR A 97 14.48 5.57 6.52
N LEU A 98 13.95 4.35 6.62
CA LEU A 98 13.80 3.47 5.45
C LEU A 98 13.03 4.16 4.30
N ALA A 99 11.97 4.91 4.63
CA ALA A 99 11.18 5.63 3.64
C ALA A 99 12.00 6.67 2.88
N GLU A 100 12.84 7.43 3.58
CA GLU A 100 13.73 8.42 2.95
C GLU A 100 14.79 7.77 2.08
N THR A 101 15.39 6.65 2.53
CA THR A 101 16.33 5.90 1.69
C THR A 101 15.66 5.41 0.41
N LEU A 102 14.45 4.87 0.48
CA LEU A 102 13.69 4.41 -0.70
C LEU A 102 13.43 5.54 -1.69
N VAL A 103 13.01 6.71 -1.21
CA VAL A 103 12.77 7.90 -2.04
C VAL A 103 14.08 8.36 -2.70
N ARG A 104 15.19 8.36 -1.96
CA ARG A 104 16.49 8.82 -2.46
C ARG A 104 17.13 7.87 -3.46
N THR A 105 17.05 6.56 -3.24
CA THR A 105 17.76 5.57 -4.07
C THR A 105 16.89 5.00 -5.18
N GLY A 106 15.57 4.92 -4.99
CA GLY A 106 14.69 4.19 -5.90
C GLY A 106 14.95 2.69 -5.92
N GLU A 107 15.58 2.14 -4.88
CA GLU A 107 15.89 0.72 -4.76
C GLU A 107 14.91 0.03 -3.80
N THR A 108 14.59 -1.25 -4.04
CA THR A 108 13.86 -2.05 -3.05
C THR A 108 14.80 -2.40 -1.89
N ILE A 109 14.36 -2.14 -0.67
CA ILE A 109 15.18 -2.33 0.53
C ILE A 109 14.45 -3.26 1.49
N ARG A 110 15.19 -4.24 2.01
CA ARG A 110 14.78 -5.06 3.15
C ARG A 110 15.84 -4.93 4.22
N GLU A 111 15.46 -4.49 5.40
CA GLU A 111 16.42 -4.37 6.50
C GLU A 111 16.95 -5.73 6.92
N GLU A 112 18.25 -5.82 7.19
CA GLU A 112 18.82 -7.02 7.77
C GLU A 112 18.55 -7.10 9.27
N GLN A 113 18.53 -5.95 9.94
CA GLN A 113 18.33 -5.85 11.38
C GLN A 113 16.85 -5.91 11.76
N ILE A 114 16.58 -6.45 12.95
CA ILE A 114 15.25 -6.42 13.58
C ILE A 114 15.26 -5.26 14.57
N ARG A 115 14.34 -4.32 14.38
CA ARG A 115 14.09 -3.24 15.32
C ARG A 115 13.24 -3.79 16.46
N SER A 116 13.54 -3.36 17.68
CA SER A 116 12.76 -3.71 18.85
C SER A 116 12.43 -2.46 19.62
N ALA A 117 11.19 -2.30 20.07
CA ALA A 117 10.86 -1.31 21.08
C ALA A 117 9.90 -1.90 22.10
N THR A 118 9.97 -1.34 23.31
CA THR A 118 9.13 -1.71 24.44
C THR A 118 8.15 -0.59 24.69
N ARG A 119 6.86 -0.92 24.72
CA ARG A 119 5.80 0.02 25.06
C ARG A 119 5.67 0.14 26.58
N ASP A 120 4.99 1.19 27.05
CA ASP A 120 4.78 1.48 28.48
C ASP A 120 4.12 0.34 29.28
N ASP A 121 3.50 -0.64 28.61
CA ASP A 121 2.88 -1.84 29.18
C ASP A 121 3.85 -3.05 29.29
N ASP A 122 5.16 -2.81 29.15
CA ASP A 122 6.23 -3.82 29.08
C ASP A 122 6.13 -4.77 27.85
N GLU A 123 5.20 -4.53 26.92
CA GLU A 123 5.13 -5.30 25.68
C GLU A 123 6.27 -4.90 24.74
N THR A 124 7.07 -5.88 24.33
CA THR A 124 8.16 -5.67 23.37
C THR A 124 7.76 -6.18 22.00
N TRP A 125 7.78 -5.29 21.01
CA TRP A 125 7.58 -5.64 19.62
C TRP A 125 8.92 -5.81 18.90
N HIS A 126 8.92 -6.66 17.88
CA HIS A 126 10.06 -6.92 17.03
C HIS A 126 9.61 -6.81 15.56
N VAL A 127 10.16 -5.86 14.81
CA VAL A 127 9.82 -5.64 13.40
C VAL A 127 11.08 -5.63 12.55
N ARG A 128 11.01 -6.24 11.37
CA ARG A 128 11.98 -6.04 10.30
C ARG A 128 11.28 -5.28 9.20
N ALA A 129 11.71 -4.06 8.93
CA ALA A 129 11.08 -3.26 7.90
C ALA A 129 11.59 -3.65 6.50
N ALA A 130 10.71 -3.51 5.53
CA ALA A 130 11.03 -3.59 4.11
C ALA A 130 10.17 -2.58 3.37
N GLY A 131 10.64 -2.13 2.22
CA GLY A 131 9.85 -1.25 1.37
C GLY A 131 10.29 -1.31 -0.08
N GLN A 132 9.38 -0.85 -0.92
CA GLN A 132 9.52 -0.90 -2.36
C GLN A 132 9.09 0.45 -2.92
N PRO A 133 9.93 1.10 -3.76
CA PRO A 133 9.52 2.28 -4.48
C PRO A 133 8.42 1.91 -5.48
N LEU A 134 7.37 2.73 -5.50
CA LEU A 134 6.32 2.65 -6.51
C LEU A 134 6.67 3.65 -7.60
N THR A 135 6.84 3.15 -8.83
CA THR A 135 7.25 3.95 -10.00
C THR A 135 6.22 3.78 -11.11
N ASP A 136 5.98 4.86 -11.86
CA ASP A 136 5.17 4.85 -13.09
C ASP A 136 5.88 4.13 -14.26
#